data_AF-A0AAW1PPA4-F1
#
_entry.id   AF-A0AAW1PPA4-F1
#
_cell.length_a   1.000
_cell.length_b   1.000
_cell.length_c   1.000
_cell.angle_alpha   90.00
_cell.angle_beta   90.00
_cell.angle_gamma   90.00
#
_symmetry.space_group_name_H-M   'P 1'
#
loop_
_entity.id
_entity.type
_entity.pdbx_description
1 polymer ?
#
loop_
_entity_poly.entity_id
_entity_poly.type
_entity_poly.pdbx_seq_one_letter_code
_entity_poly.pdbx_strand_id
1 'polypeptide(L)'
;MAAGLLTLYVVALASTLMGFFDPVLFISVGFGLAMALQGAVLLASATPNNQLTPAAAFHCIALVLYGLRLALYLALRQAGWCGMATYGQAHKKRQGPAEQKSLTARFALWLACSALYLLLALPAYLLVTGERHMPRPAWQTALSFISGALMIVGTVLEAAADVQKSAFKAHHPDRFCQTGLYRLCRHPNFLGDLLFWAASAAQAVAACPCWMHVLSGAASSGIMWYILAVEGAGRMARQQGKRHVQGNSAVKRTRVWEGCLPILDSNGGAFGPRWRSQRRQPASGQHSGEGGTHLVLPPRWHFGLRARK
;
A
#
# COMPACT_ATOMS: atom_id res chain seq x y z
N MET A 1 7.48 27.18 -17.27
CA MET A 1 7.58 25.78 -16.81
C MET A 1 8.44 25.62 -15.55
N ALA A 2 9.68 26.11 -15.49
CA ALA A 2 10.55 25.92 -14.31
C ALA A 2 9.94 26.40 -12.97
N ALA A 3 9.27 27.56 -12.96
CA ALA A 3 8.62 28.08 -11.76
C ALA A 3 7.54 27.14 -11.19
N GLY A 4 6.73 26.51 -12.05
CA GLY A 4 5.67 25.60 -11.62
C GLY A 4 6.21 24.30 -11.01
N LEU A 5 7.25 23.71 -11.63
CA LEU A 5 7.93 22.54 -11.07
C LEU A 5 8.59 22.84 -9.72
N LEU A 6 9.21 24.02 -9.59
CA LEU A 6 9.77 24.47 -8.32
C LEU A 6 8.68 24.61 -7.24
N THR A 7 7.54 25.21 -7.58
CA THR A 7 6.40 25.31 -6.65
C THR A 7 5.95 23.92 -6.18
N LEU A 8 5.78 22.96 -7.10
CA LEU A 8 5.39 21.60 -6.74
C LEU A 8 6.42 20.88 -5.88
N TYR A 9 7.70 21.13 -6.11
CA TYR A 9 8.79 20.58 -5.29
C TYR A 9 8.78 21.18 -3.88
N VAL A 10 8.61 22.50 -3.75
CA VAL A 10 8.48 23.17 -2.44
C VAL A 10 7.26 22.66 -1.67
N VAL A 11 6.14 22.42 -2.36
CA VAL A 11 4.95 21.81 -1.76
C VAL A 11 5.24 20.38 -1.26
N ALA A 12 5.94 19.57 -2.05
CA ALA A 12 6.36 18.24 -1.63
C ALA A 12 7.30 18.29 -0.40
N LEU A 13 8.26 19.22 -0.39
CA LEU A 13 9.15 19.44 0.75
C LEU A 13 8.37 19.82 2.01
N ALA A 14 7.45 20.79 1.91
CA ALA A 14 6.65 21.26 3.04
C ALA A 14 5.73 20.16 3.60
N SER A 15 5.05 19.42 2.73
CA SER A 15 4.12 18.35 3.11
C SER A 15 4.77 17.17 3.82
N THR A 16 6.09 16.98 3.64
CA THR A 16 6.84 15.84 4.18
C THR A 16 7.67 16.21 5.42
N LEU A 17 7.63 17.47 5.88
CA LEU A 17 8.38 17.94 7.06
C LEU A 17 8.10 17.12 8.34
N MET A 18 6.88 16.56 8.45
CA MET A 18 6.52 15.68 9.57
C MET A 18 7.46 14.47 9.72
N GLY A 19 8.17 14.07 8.66
CA GLY A 19 9.15 13.00 8.69
C GLY A 19 10.39 13.25 9.55
N PHE A 20 10.68 14.51 9.89
CA PHE A 20 11.76 14.84 10.84
C PHE A 20 11.42 14.45 12.28
N PHE A 21 10.15 14.21 12.60
CA PHE A 21 9.76 13.61 13.87
C PHE A 21 9.90 12.09 13.82
N ASP A 22 9.29 11.45 12.82
CA ASP A 22 9.39 10.01 12.56
C ASP A 22 9.70 9.77 11.07
N PRO A 23 10.84 9.16 10.69
CA PRO A 23 11.19 8.96 9.28
C PRO A 23 10.16 8.17 8.49
N VAL A 24 9.30 7.38 9.14
CA VAL A 24 8.20 6.66 8.49
C VAL A 24 7.15 7.63 7.94
N LEU A 25 7.00 8.83 8.54
CA LEU A 25 6.07 9.85 8.09
C LEU A 25 6.44 10.47 6.75
N PHE A 26 7.73 10.44 6.34
CA PHE A 26 8.12 10.86 4.99
C PHE A 26 7.36 10.06 3.94
N ILE A 27 7.32 8.73 4.10
CA ILE A 27 6.81 7.79 3.10
C ILE A 27 5.32 7.47 3.29
N SER A 28 4.76 7.75 4.47
CA SER A 28 3.36 7.45 4.80
C SER A 28 2.45 8.66 4.65
N VAL A 29 2.22 9.40 5.73
CA VAL A 29 1.30 10.56 5.72
C VAL A 29 1.82 11.66 4.81
N GLY A 30 3.13 11.90 4.79
CA GLY A 30 3.77 12.91 3.95
C GLY A 30 3.53 12.67 2.45
N PHE A 31 3.57 11.41 1.99
CA PHE A 31 3.24 11.06 0.61
C PHE A 31 1.80 11.46 0.24
N GLY A 32 0.82 11.07 1.05
CA GLY A 32 -0.59 11.41 0.80
C GLY A 32 -0.82 12.92 0.79
N LEU A 33 -0.22 13.65 1.75
CA LEU A 33 -0.29 15.11 1.80
C LEU A 33 0.38 15.77 0.59
N ALA A 34 1.53 15.26 0.14
CA ALA A 34 2.22 15.76 -1.05
C ALA A 34 1.31 15.68 -2.27
N MET A 35 0.73 14.50 -2.53
CA MET A 35 -0.17 14.29 -3.68
C MET A 35 -1.41 15.21 -3.60
N ALA A 36 -1.99 15.32 -2.41
CA ALA A 36 -3.17 16.17 -2.19
C ALA A 36 -2.86 17.65 -2.46
N LEU A 37 -1.80 18.18 -1.86
CA LEU A 37 -1.45 19.58 -1.99
C LEU A 37 -0.95 19.92 -3.39
N GLN A 38 -0.18 19.04 -4.04
CA GLN A 38 0.26 19.24 -5.42
C GLN A 38 -0.94 19.29 -6.38
N GLY A 39 -1.91 18.39 -6.24
CA GLY A 39 -3.15 18.42 -7.02
C GLY A 39 -3.96 19.71 -6.78
N ALA A 40 -4.08 20.15 -5.52
CA ALA A 40 -4.79 21.39 -5.18
C ALA A 40 -4.09 22.64 -5.75
N VAL A 41 -2.76 22.71 -5.68
CA VAL A 41 -1.96 23.81 -6.24
C VAL A 41 -2.06 23.85 -7.77
N LEU A 42 -2.09 22.69 -8.43
CA LEU A 42 -2.33 22.61 -9.88
C LEU A 42 -3.73 23.13 -10.27
N LEU A 43 -4.78 22.79 -9.51
CA LEU A 43 -6.11 23.34 -9.73
C LEU A 43 -6.14 24.86 -9.52
N ALA A 44 -5.54 25.33 -8.42
CA ALA A 44 -5.51 26.75 -8.08
C ALA A 44 -4.70 27.57 -9.08
N SER A 45 -3.58 27.06 -9.58
CA SER A 45 -2.74 27.79 -10.55
C SER A 45 -3.37 27.88 -11.95
N ALA A 46 -4.23 26.94 -12.31
CA ALA A 46 -4.87 26.91 -13.63
C ALA A 46 -6.20 27.71 -13.70
N THR A 47 -6.83 27.98 -12.55
CA THR A 47 -8.14 28.66 -12.46
C THR A 47 -8.09 30.13 -12.94
N PRO A 48 -7.14 30.98 -12.51
CA PRO A 48 -7.13 32.41 -12.83
C PRO A 48 -7.00 32.73 -14.32
N ASN A 49 -6.42 31.82 -15.10
CA ASN A 49 -6.10 32.07 -16.50
C ASN A 49 -7.01 31.29 -17.47
N ASN A 50 -8.11 30.68 -16.97
CA ASN A 50 -8.99 29.76 -17.70
C ASN A 50 -8.25 28.63 -18.44
N GLN A 51 -7.23 28.10 -17.78
CA GLN A 51 -6.23 27.21 -18.35
C GLN A 51 -6.50 25.72 -18.12
N LEU A 52 -7.60 25.40 -17.45
CA LEU A 52 -7.87 24.06 -16.97
C LEU A 52 -8.73 23.28 -17.98
N THR A 53 -8.13 22.33 -18.70
CA THR A 53 -8.92 21.39 -19.51
C THR A 53 -9.73 20.47 -18.59
N PRO A 54 -10.94 20.00 -18.97
CA PRO A 54 -11.73 19.10 -18.12
C PRO A 54 -10.99 17.83 -17.71
N ALA A 55 -10.17 17.27 -18.61
CA ALA A 55 -9.34 16.10 -18.30
C ALA A 55 -8.25 16.42 -17.26
N ALA A 56 -7.58 17.58 -17.36
CA ALA A 56 -6.59 18.01 -16.38
C ALA A 56 -7.23 18.31 -15.02
N ALA A 57 -8.40 18.95 -15.01
CA ALA A 57 -9.20 19.17 -13.81
C ALA A 57 -9.50 17.85 -13.10
N PHE A 58 -9.99 16.87 -13.89
CA PHE A 58 -10.34 15.55 -13.39
C PHE A 58 -9.12 14.84 -12.77
N HIS A 59 -7.97 14.86 -13.44
CA HIS A 59 -6.73 14.27 -12.92
C HIS A 59 -6.32 14.90 -11.58
N CYS A 60 -6.33 16.23 -11.51
CA CYS A 60 -5.92 16.93 -10.28
C CYS A 60 -6.89 16.67 -9.13
N ILE A 61 -8.21 16.64 -9.40
CA ILE A 61 -9.22 16.26 -8.40
C ILE A 61 -8.99 14.82 -7.93
N ALA A 62 -8.74 13.88 -8.85
CA ALA A 62 -8.45 12.50 -8.50
C ALA A 62 -7.19 12.39 -7.62
N LEU A 63 -6.15 13.17 -7.90
CA LEU A 63 -4.93 13.24 -7.09
C LEU A 63 -5.20 13.79 -5.69
N VAL A 64 -6.03 14.84 -5.58
CA VAL A 64 -6.49 15.39 -4.30
C VAL A 64 -7.24 14.35 -3.48
N LEU A 65 -8.23 13.70 -4.08
CA LEU A 65 -9.05 12.68 -3.41
C LEU A 65 -8.20 11.49 -2.96
N TYR A 66 -7.31 11.00 -3.83
CA TYR A 66 -6.39 9.92 -3.51
C TYR A 66 -5.47 10.29 -2.34
N GLY A 67 -4.80 11.44 -2.42
CA GLY A 67 -3.84 11.91 -1.43
C GLY A 67 -4.48 12.18 -0.06
N LEU A 68 -5.62 12.88 -0.03
CA LEU A 68 -6.33 13.19 1.21
C LEU A 68 -6.82 11.93 1.89
N ARG A 69 -7.43 11.01 1.14
CA ARG A 69 -7.87 9.71 1.66
C ARG A 69 -6.69 8.94 2.26
N LEU A 70 -5.57 8.84 1.54
CA LEU A 70 -4.40 8.10 2.01
C LEU A 70 -3.79 8.73 3.28
N ALA A 71 -3.57 10.04 3.25
CA ALA A 71 -3.02 10.79 4.38
C ALA A 71 -3.91 10.66 5.62
N LEU A 72 -5.23 10.85 5.45
CA LEU A 72 -6.19 10.73 6.54
C LEU A 72 -6.23 9.32 7.12
N TYR A 73 -6.33 8.29 6.28
CA TYR A 73 -6.35 6.90 6.75
C TYR A 73 -5.09 6.56 7.55
N LEU A 74 -3.91 6.94 7.05
CA LEU A 74 -2.64 6.68 7.73
C LEU A 74 -2.49 7.49 9.02
N ALA A 75 -2.91 8.76 9.04
CA ALA A 75 -2.88 9.61 10.22
C ALA A 75 -3.81 9.07 11.31
N LEU A 76 -5.06 8.72 10.98
CA LEU A 76 -6.01 8.14 11.93
C LEU A 76 -5.51 6.80 12.48
N ARG A 77 -4.92 5.96 11.64
CA ARG A 77 -4.31 4.68 12.07
C ARG A 77 -3.16 4.89 13.05
N GLN A 78 -2.30 5.88 12.81
CA GLN A 78 -1.16 6.18 13.68
C GLN A 78 -1.58 6.80 15.01
N ALA A 79 -2.61 7.66 14.98
CA ALA A 79 -3.24 8.23 16.16
C ALA A 79 -4.06 7.20 16.96
N GLY A 80 -4.35 6.03 16.39
CA GLY A 80 -5.18 5.00 17.01
C GLY A 80 -6.66 5.38 17.10
N TRP A 81 -7.10 6.36 16.31
CA TRP A 81 -8.45 6.90 16.35
C TRP A 81 -9.45 5.94 15.68
N CYS A 82 -10.76 6.08 15.97
CA CYS A 82 -11.84 5.27 15.42
C CYS A 82 -11.62 3.73 15.53
N GLY A 83 -11.23 3.24 16.70
CA GLY A 83 -11.06 1.79 16.94
C GLY A 83 -9.81 1.18 16.29
N MET A 84 -8.93 2.01 15.69
CA MET A 84 -7.69 1.56 15.06
C MET A 84 -6.51 1.46 16.04
N ALA A 85 -6.68 1.79 17.33
CA ALA A 85 -5.62 1.70 18.34
C ALA A 85 -4.97 0.32 18.38
N THR A 86 -5.77 -0.75 18.44
CA THR A 86 -5.32 -2.14 18.43
C THR A 86 -4.53 -2.46 17.16
N TYR A 87 -5.01 -1.98 16.01
CA TYR A 87 -4.35 -2.17 14.71
C TYR A 87 -3.02 -1.40 14.64
N GLY A 88 -2.99 -0.14 15.06
CA GLY A 88 -1.81 0.71 15.09
C GLY A 88 -0.72 0.18 16.01
N GLN A 89 -1.08 -0.29 17.22
CA GLN A 89 -0.15 -0.92 18.15
C GLN A 89 0.42 -2.23 17.60
N ALA A 90 -0.42 -3.09 17.02
CA ALA A 90 0.02 -4.31 16.36
C ALA A 90 0.95 -4.02 15.16
N HIS A 91 0.70 -2.93 14.44
CA HIS A 91 1.54 -2.49 13.32
C HIS A 91 2.92 -2.03 13.81
N LYS A 92 2.97 -1.16 14.83
CA LYS A 92 4.22 -0.69 15.45
C LYS A 92 5.06 -1.86 15.99
N LYS A 93 4.43 -2.82 16.69
CA LYS A 93 5.11 -4.03 17.18
C LYS A 93 5.73 -4.87 16.07
N ARG A 94 5.15 -4.88 14.87
CA ARG A 94 5.67 -5.62 13.70
C ARG A 94 6.77 -4.87 12.95
N GLN A 95 6.80 -3.54 13.02
CA GLN A 95 7.85 -2.72 12.40
C GLN A 95 9.15 -2.74 13.20
N GLY A 96 9.08 -3.05 14.51
CA GLY A 96 10.25 -3.03 15.39
C GLY A 96 10.58 -1.60 15.85
N PRO A 97 11.57 -1.43 16.74
CA PRO A 97 12.04 -0.10 17.11
C PRO A 97 12.53 0.64 15.85
N ALA A 98 12.12 1.90 15.71
CA ALA A 98 12.55 2.73 14.59
C ALA A 98 14.07 2.86 14.63
N GLU A 99 14.75 2.41 13.56
CA GLU A 99 16.18 2.62 13.41
C GLU A 99 16.44 4.14 13.40
N GLN A 100 17.21 4.61 14.37
CA GLN A 100 17.54 6.02 14.52
C GLN A 100 18.50 6.42 13.40
N LYS A 101 17.94 6.85 12.27
CA LYS A 101 18.72 7.39 11.15
C LYS A 101 19.41 8.68 11.59
N SER A 102 20.68 8.84 11.19
CA SER A 102 21.43 10.08 11.40
C SER A 102 20.69 11.27 10.77
N LEU A 103 20.90 12.46 11.31
CA LEU A 103 20.26 13.68 10.80
C LEU A 103 20.54 13.87 9.30
N THR A 104 21.77 13.61 8.86
CA THR A 104 22.17 13.62 7.44
C THR A 104 21.36 12.64 6.60
N ALA A 105 21.15 11.41 7.08
CA ALA A 105 20.33 10.42 6.37
C ALA A 105 18.85 10.84 6.31
N ARG A 106 18.34 11.54 7.32
CA ARG A 106 16.97 12.09 7.32
C ARG A 106 16.82 13.22 6.30
N PHE A 107 17.79 14.12 6.22
CA PHE A 107 17.82 15.16 5.19
C PHE A 107 17.90 14.58 3.78
N ALA A 108 18.79 13.61 3.54
CA ALA A 108 18.90 12.94 2.24
C ALA A 108 17.59 12.23 1.86
N LEU A 109 16.95 11.54 2.82
CA LEU A 109 15.66 10.89 2.62
C LEU A 109 14.55 11.90 2.31
N TRP A 110 14.51 13.02 3.01
CA TRP A 110 13.52 14.08 2.80
C TRP A 110 13.58 14.66 1.37
N LEU A 111 14.79 14.98 0.91
CA LEU A 111 15.01 15.46 -0.46
C LEU A 111 14.66 14.39 -1.50
N ALA A 112 15.09 13.15 -1.28
CA ALA A 112 14.81 12.03 -2.19
C ALA A 112 13.31 11.73 -2.29
N CYS A 113 12.59 11.65 -1.16
CA CYS A 113 11.14 11.45 -1.13
C CYS A 113 10.41 12.61 -1.81
N SER A 114 10.79 13.86 -1.53
CA SER A 114 10.16 15.03 -2.15
C SER A 114 10.36 15.07 -3.66
N ALA A 115 11.56 14.68 -4.14
CA ALA A 115 11.86 14.59 -5.56
C ALA A 115 11.03 13.46 -6.22
N LEU A 116 10.89 12.32 -5.53
CA LEU A 116 10.04 11.22 -5.97
C LEU A 116 8.57 11.65 -6.11
N TYR A 117 8.07 12.43 -5.16
CA TYR A 117 6.69 12.91 -5.18
C TYR A 117 6.45 13.93 -6.29
N LEU A 118 7.43 14.80 -6.56
CA LEU A 118 7.40 15.62 -7.77
C LEU A 118 7.27 14.77 -9.04
N LEU A 119 8.06 13.70 -9.17
CA LEU A 119 8.00 12.81 -10.34
C LEU A 119 6.64 12.12 -10.49
N LEU A 120 6.01 11.73 -9.37
CA LEU A 120 4.66 11.15 -9.38
C LEU A 120 3.58 12.15 -9.80
N ALA A 121 3.75 13.44 -9.49
CA ALA A 121 2.82 14.51 -9.89
C ALA A 121 3.07 15.05 -11.31
N LEU A 122 4.14 14.66 -12.00
CA LEU A 122 4.47 15.15 -13.35
C LEU A 122 3.37 14.94 -14.39
N PRO A 123 2.67 13.79 -14.45
CA PRO A 123 1.53 13.61 -15.35
C PRO A 123 0.50 14.74 -15.23
N ALA A 124 0.08 15.04 -14.01
CA ALA A 124 -0.89 16.10 -13.72
C ALA A 124 -0.35 17.48 -14.14
N TYR A 125 0.91 17.76 -13.82
CA TYR A 125 1.56 19.01 -14.19
C TYR A 125 1.59 19.22 -15.71
N LEU A 126 2.02 18.20 -16.47
CA LEU A 126 2.09 18.26 -17.93
C LEU A 126 0.70 18.39 -18.56
N LEU A 127 -0.34 17.76 -17.99
CA LEU A 127 -1.71 17.94 -18.44
C LEU A 127 -2.21 19.39 -18.28
N VAL A 128 -1.79 20.07 -17.20
CA VAL A 128 -2.17 21.46 -16.91
C VAL A 128 -1.40 22.45 -17.79
N THR A 129 -0.10 22.21 -17.99
CA THR A 129 0.79 23.15 -18.71
C THR A 129 1.00 22.84 -20.19
N GLY A 130 0.55 21.67 -20.66
CA GLY A 130 0.74 21.22 -22.04
C GLY A 130 0.00 22.08 -23.07
N GLU A 131 0.48 22.06 -24.31
CA GLU A 131 -0.09 22.84 -25.40
C GLU A 131 -1.55 22.45 -25.68
N ARG A 132 -2.44 23.46 -25.63
CA ARG A 132 -3.89 23.29 -25.72
C ARG A 132 -4.46 23.41 -27.12
N HIS A 133 -3.64 23.84 -28.08
CA HIS A 133 -4.10 24.30 -29.39
C HIS A 133 -4.11 23.22 -30.46
N MET A 134 -3.76 21.97 -30.11
CA MET A 134 -3.84 20.84 -31.02
C MET A 134 -5.23 20.18 -30.90
N PRO A 135 -6.05 20.16 -31.96
CA PRO A 135 -7.31 19.42 -31.94
C PRO A 135 -7.02 17.94 -31.65
N ARG A 136 -7.59 17.43 -30.55
CA ARG A 136 -7.42 16.03 -30.15
C ARG A 136 -8.44 15.16 -30.87
N PRO A 137 -8.04 14.03 -31.48
CA PRO A 137 -8.99 13.09 -32.03
C PRO A 137 -9.89 12.53 -30.91
N ALA A 138 -11.14 12.20 -31.25
CA ALA A 138 -12.16 11.78 -30.28
C ALA A 138 -11.72 10.63 -29.37
N TRP A 139 -10.92 9.69 -29.89
CA TRP A 139 -10.41 8.55 -29.12
C TRP A 139 -9.44 8.97 -28.00
N GLN A 140 -8.63 10.02 -28.19
CA GLN A 140 -7.72 10.54 -27.14
C GLN A 140 -8.51 11.19 -26.01
N THR A 141 -9.56 11.94 -26.36
CA THR A 141 -10.48 12.54 -25.39
C THR A 141 -11.21 11.44 -24.60
N ALA A 142 -11.75 10.43 -25.28
CA ALA A 142 -12.42 9.30 -24.64
C ALA A 142 -11.47 8.53 -23.69
N LEU A 143 -10.26 8.21 -24.16
CA LEU A 143 -9.25 7.54 -23.34
C LEU A 143 -8.88 8.38 -22.12
N SER A 144 -8.76 9.71 -22.26
CA SER A 144 -8.48 10.59 -21.14
C SER A 144 -9.56 10.53 -20.04
N PHE A 145 -10.84 10.50 -20.41
CA PHE A 145 -11.93 10.37 -19.44
C PHE A 145 -12.02 8.97 -18.84
N ILE A 146 -11.80 7.92 -19.63
CA ILE A 146 -11.76 6.53 -19.15
C ILE A 146 -10.64 6.36 -18.12
N SER A 147 -9.44 6.87 -18.43
CA SER A 147 -8.31 6.85 -17.51
C SER A 147 -8.63 7.62 -16.22
N GLY A 148 -9.24 8.80 -16.32
CA GLY A 148 -9.74 9.52 -15.15
C GLY A 148 -10.67 8.63 -14.30
N ALA A 149 -11.71 8.06 -14.90
CA ALA A 149 -12.65 7.20 -14.19
C ALA A 149 -11.95 6.02 -13.50
N LEU A 150 -10.97 5.38 -14.15
CA LEU A 150 -10.18 4.29 -13.57
C LEU A 150 -9.34 4.74 -12.36
N MET A 151 -8.85 5.98 -12.33
CA MET A 151 -8.19 6.54 -11.13
C MET A 151 -9.15 6.57 -9.93
N ILE A 152 -10.39 7.02 -10.14
CA ILE A 152 -11.41 7.03 -9.07
C ILE A 152 -11.75 5.61 -8.63
N VAL A 153 -11.95 4.69 -9.58
CA VAL A 153 -12.20 3.27 -9.28
C VAL A 153 -11.06 2.65 -8.46
N GLY A 154 -9.80 2.93 -8.82
CA GLY A 154 -8.64 2.48 -8.05
C GLY A 154 -8.64 3.01 -6.63
N THR A 155 -8.92 4.31 -6.47
CA THR A 155 -9.01 4.97 -5.16
C THR A 155 -10.12 4.37 -4.28
N VAL A 156 -11.28 4.08 -4.86
CA VAL A 156 -12.42 3.48 -4.15
C VAL A 156 -12.12 2.03 -3.76
N LEU A 157 -11.52 1.24 -4.66
CA LEU A 157 -11.11 -0.13 -4.38
C LEU A 157 -10.13 -0.20 -3.22
N GLU A 158 -9.13 0.69 -3.22
CA GLU A 158 -8.16 0.80 -2.13
C GLU A 158 -8.84 1.20 -0.82
N ALA A 159 -9.67 2.24 -0.83
CA ALA A 159 -10.43 2.68 0.35
C ALA A 159 -11.27 1.54 0.96
N ALA A 160 -12.01 0.81 0.12
CA ALA A 160 -12.83 -0.31 0.55
C ALA A 160 -11.98 -1.44 1.16
N ALA A 161 -10.84 -1.76 0.54
CA ALA A 161 -9.90 -2.74 1.07
C ALA A 161 -9.33 -2.31 2.44
N ASP A 162 -8.93 -1.06 2.60
CA ASP A 162 -8.36 -0.55 3.84
C ASP A 162 -9.37 -0.54 5.00
N VAL A 163 -10.62 -0.17 4.72
CA VAL A 163 -11.71 -0.23 5.71
C VAL A 163 -11.97 -1.68 6.14
N GLN A 164 -12.09 -2.61 5.18
CA GLN A 164 -12.27 -4.04 5.49
C GLN A 164 -11.12 -4.61 6.33
N LYS A 165 -9.88 -4.26 5.97
CA LYS A 165 -8.68 -4.70 6.69
C LYS A 165 -8.62 -4.12 8.09
N SER A 166 -8.95 -2.84 8.25
CA SER A 166 -8.90 -2.15 9.54
C SER A 166 -9.96 -2.69 10.49
N ALA A 167 -11.19 -2.88 10.01
CA ALA A 167 -12.27 -3.51 10.77
C ALA A 167 -11.89 -4.93 11.22
N PHE A 168 -11.34 -5.75 10.31
CA PHE A 168 -10.88 -7.10 10.67
C PHE A 168 -9.75 -7.07 11.71
N LYS A 169 -8.79 -6.15 11.56
CA LYS A 169 -7.63 -6.03 12.45
C LYS A 169 -7.96 -5.46 13.82
N ALA A 170 -9.06 -4.71 13.96
CA ALA A 170 -9.55 -4.26 15.24
C ALA A 170 -9.92 -5.44 16.16
N HIS A 171 -10.52 -6.51 15.59
CA HIS A 171 -10.92 -7.71 16.32
C HIS A 171 -9.87 -8.84 16.28
N HIS A 172 -9.07 -8.91 15.22
CA HIS A 172 -8.11 -9.98 14.96
C HIS A 172 -6.72 -9.43 14.62
N PRO A 173 -6.03 -8.78 15.57
CA PRO A 173 -4.78 -8.07 15.32
C PRO A 173 -3.67 -8.98 14.75
N ASP A 174 -3.67 -10.25 15.15
CA ASP A 174 -2.62 -11.19 14.75
C ASP A 174 -2.90 -11.92 13.42
N ARG A 175 -4.17 -12.04 13.01
CA ARG A 175 -4.56 -12.83 11.83
C ARG A 175 -4.55 -12.00 10.55
N PHE A 176 -4.37 -12.63 9.40
CA PHE A 176 -4.54 -11.96 8.11
C PHE A 176 -6.03 -11.85 7.76
N CYS A 177 -6.43 -10.73 7.16
CA CYS A 177 -7.78 -10.58 6.64
C CYS A 177 -7.98 -11.55 5.46
N GLN A 178 -9.06 -12.31 5.48
CA GLN A 178 -9.40 -13.32 4.46
C GLN A 178 -10.86 -13.21 4.02
N THR A 179 -11.53 -12.12 4.36
CA THR A 179 -12.95 -11.87 4.08
C THR A 179 -13.11 -10.74 3.06
N GLY A 180 -14.27 -10.66 2.41
CA GLY A 180 -14.57 -9.61 1.43
C GLY A 180 -13.61 -9.62 0.25
N LEU A 181 -13.02 -8.46 -0.06
CA LEU A 181 -12.07 -8.28 -1.17
C LEU A 181 -10.79 -9.13 -0.97
N TYR A 182 -10.40 -9.38 0.29
CA TYR A 182 -9.23 -10.20 0.62
C TYR A 182 -9.42 -11.69 0.34
N ARG A 183 -10.64 -12.13 0.02
CA ARG A 183 -10.92 -13.49 -0.47
C ARG A 183 -10.60 -13.64 -1.95
N LEU A 184 -10.79 -12.57 -2.73
CA LEU A 184 -10.59 -12.56 -4.18
C LEU A 184 -9.11 -12.36 -4.51
N CYS A 185 -8.48 -11.39 -3.84
CA CYS A 185 -7.10 -10.98 -4.05
C CYS A 185 -6.40 -10.89 -2.69
N ARG A 186 -5.11 -11.25 -2.61
CA ARG A 186 -4.33 -11.16 -1.35
C ARG A 186 -4.08 -9.71 -0.93
N HIS A 187 -3.97 -8.81 -1.91
CA HIS A 187 -3.66 -7.39 -1.71
C HIS A 187 -4.56 -6.48 -2.55
N PRO A 188 -5.88 -6.43 -2.27
CA PRO A 188 -6.82 -5.59 -3.02
C PRO A 188 -6.52 -4.09 -2.86
N ASN A 189 -5.90 -3.67 -1.75
CA ASN A 189 -5.44 -2.30 -1.57
C ASN A 189 -4.34 -1.93 -2.59
N PHE A 190 -3.35 -2.81 -2.80
CA PHE A 190 -2.31 -2.59 -3.80
C PHE A 190 -2.82 -2.66 -5.24
N LEU A 191 -3.88 -3.44 -5.49
CA LEU A 191 -4.54 -3.43 -6.79
C LEU A 191 -5.17 -2.05 -7.08
N GLY A 192 -5.79 -1.43 -6.08
CA GLY A 192 -6.32 -0.06 -6.19
C GLY A 192 -5.23 0.97 -6.50
N ASP A 193 -4.13 0.94 -5.76
CA ASP A 193 -2.95 1.78 -6.04
C ASP A 193 -2.41 1.57 -7.45
N LEU A 194 -2.18 0.31 -7.85
CA LEU A 194 -1.65 -0.02 -9.17
C LEU A 194 -2.58 0.49 -10.28
N LEU A 195 -3.89 0.32 -10.12
CA LEU A 195 -4.88 0.82 -11.06
C LEU A 195 -4.85 2.34 -11.16
N PHE A 196 -4.76 3.05 -10.03
CA PHE A 196 -4.66 4.51 -10.00
C PHE A 196 -3.46 5.02 -10.80
N TRP A 197 -2.27 4.48 -10.51
CA TRP A 197 -1.04 4.96 -11.14
C TRP A 197 -0.91 4.52 -12.61
N ALA A 198 -1.41 3.34 -12.97
CA ALA A 198 -1.51 2.93 -14.36
C ALA A 198 -2.48 3.82 -15.15
N ALA A 199 -3.61 4.18 -14.56
CA ALA A 199 -4.59 5.07 -15.17
C ALA A 199 -4.06 6.51 -15.30
N SER A 200 -3.34 7.02 -14.30
CA SER A 200 -2.63 8.31 -14.35
C SER A 200 -1.63 8.35 -15.53
N ALA A 201 -0.83 7.30 -15.68
CA ALA A 201 0.10 7.15 -16.80
C ALA A 201 -0.61 7.09 -18.16
N ALA A 202 -1.69 6.31 -18.27
CA ALA A 202 -2.50 6.23 -19.48
C ALA A 202 -3.10 7.59 -19.86
N GLN A 203 -3.56 8.37 -18.89
CA GLN A 203 -4.09 9.71 -19.12
C GLN A 203 -3.02 10.68 -19.62
N ALA A 204 -1.79 10.59 -19.08
CA ALA A 204 -0.65 11.36 -19.57
C ALA A 204 -0.40 11.12 -21.05
N VAL A 205 -0.32 9.85 -21.45
CA VAL A 205 -0.09 9.45 -22.84
C VAL A 205 -1.25 9.85 -23.75
N ALA A 206 -2.49 9.72 -23.27
CA ALA A 206 -3.69 10.11 -24.03
C ALA A 206 -3.76 11.62 -24.29
N ALA A 207 -3.28 12.44 -23.35
CA ALA A 207 -3.31 13.90 -23.47
C ALA A 207 -2.35 14.42 -24.55
N CYS A 208 -1.16 13.83 -24.65
CA CYS A 208 -0.19 14.10 -25.70
C CYS A 208 0.81 12.93 -25.77
N PRO A 209 0.90 12.17 -26.87
CA PRO A 209 1.84 11.05 -26.99
C PRO A 209 3.27 11.51 -27.29
N CYS A 210 3.71 12.64 -26.72
CA CYS A 210 5.10 13.07 -26.81
C CYS A 210 5.95 12.36 -25.75
N TRP A 211 7.27 12.29 -25.99
CA TRP A 211 8.21 11.57 -25.14
C TRP A 211 8.16 12.02 -23.67
N MET A 212 7.87 13.30 -23.38
CA MET A 212 7.76 13.82 -22.01
C MET A 212 6.59 13.21 -21.24
N HIS A 213 5.42 13.10 -21.87
CA HIS A 213 4.22 12.53 -21.24
C HIS A 213 4.37 11.03 -21.05
N VAL A 214 4.90 10.32 -22.06
CA VAL A 214 5.24 8.90 -21.96
C VAL A 214 6.22 8.65 -20.82
N LEU A 215 7.29 9.45 -20.73
CA LEU A 215 8.29 9.32 -19.68
C LEU A 215 7.70 9.63 -18.30
N SER A 216 6.85 10.66 -18.16
CA SER A 216 6.19 11.00 -16.89
C SER A 216 5.23 9.89 -16.42
N GLY A 217 4.47 9.31 -17.36
CA GLY A 217 3.58 8.18 -17.07
C GLY A 217 4.37 6.95 -16.68
N ALA A 218 5.39 6.58 -17.46
CA ALA A 218 6.25 5.44 -17.17
C ALA A 218 7.00 5.59 -15.83
N ALA A 219 7.49 6.80 -15.53
CA ALA A 219 8.14 7.09 -14.25
C ALA A 219 7.15 6.91 -13.10
N SER A 220 5.98 7.55 -13.14
CA SER A 220 5.01 7.46 -12.06
C SER A 220 4.50 6.03 -11.82
N SER A 221 4.10 5.32 -12.87
CA SER A 221 3.66 3.92 -12.76
C SER A 221 4.81 2.97 -12.38
N GLY A 222 6.01 3.18 -12.93
CA GLY A 222 7.18 2.35 -12.69
C GLY A 222 7.73 2.50 -11.27
N ILE A 223 7.74 3.72 -10.73
CA ILE A 223 8.07 4.00 -9.33
C ILE A 223 7.12 3.24 -8.41
N MET A 224 5.81 3.33 -8.66
CA MET A 224 4.85 2.63 -7.81
C MET A 224 5.02 1.11 -7.92
N TRP A 225 5.23 0.60 -9.13
CA TRP A 225 5.50 -0.81 -9.36
C TRP A 225 6.75 -1.30 -8.60
N TYR A 226 7.83 -0.52 -8.63
CA TYR A 226 9.05 -0.81 -7.90
C TYR A 226 8.82 -0.86 -6.39
N ILE A 227 8.11 0.12 -5.82
CA ILE A 227 7.79 0.16 -4.39
C ILE A 227 7.01 -1.10 -3.98
N LEU A 228 6.01 -1.47 -4.77
CA LEU A 228 5.22 -2.68 -4.53
C LEU A 228 6.06 -3.96 -4.64
N ALA A 229 6.98 -4.02 -5.61
CA ALA A 229 7.88 -5.16 -5.78
C ALA A 229 8.84 -5.31 -4.60
N VAL A 230 9.42 -4.21 -4.10
CA VAL A 230 10.32 -4.20 -2.94
C VAL A 230 9.59 -4.60 -1.67
N GLU A 231 8.38 -4.09 -1.45
CA GLU A 231 7.55 -4.50 -0.32
C GLU A 231 7.24 -6.00 -0.35
N GLY A 232 6.91 -6.51 -1.53
CA GLY A 232 6.65 -7.92 -1.73
C GLY A 232 7.88 -8.80 -1.51
N ALA A 233 9.05 -8.39 -2.02
CA ALA A 233 10.32 -9.08 -1.83
C ALA A 233 10.76 -9.11 -0.35
N GLY A 234 10.62 -7.99 0.35
CA GLY A 234 10.97 -7.89 1.77
C GLY A 234 10.13 -8.82 2.66
N ARG A 235 8.86 -9.07 2.31
CA ARG A 235 8.01 -10.03 3.04
C ARG A 235 8.48 -11.47 2.83
N MET A 236 8.94 -11.82 1.63
CA MET A 236 9.50 -13.14 1.34
C MET A 236 10.79 -13.37 2.12
N ALA A 237 11.69 -12.40 2.14
CA ALA A 237 12.95 -12.48 2.90
C ALA A 237 12.71 -12.69 4.40
N ARG A 238 11.74 -11.97 5.00
CA ARG A 238 11.36 -12.17 6.42
C ARG A 238 10.80 -13.56 6.71
N GLN A 239 10.06 -14.14 5.76
CA GLN A 239 9.56 -15.51 5.90
C GLN A 239 10.70 -16.54 5.81
N GLN A 240 11.70 -16.30 4.96
CA GLN A 240 12.89 -17.15 4.85
C GLN A 240 13.75 -17.06 6.12
N GLY A 241 13.98 -15.86 6.67
CA GLY A 241 14.73 -15.69 7.91
C GLY A 241 14.09 -16.41 9.11
N LYS A 242 12.76 -16.33 9.25
CA LYS A 242 12.03 -17.08 10.29
C LYS A 242 12.13 -18.60 10.10
N ARG A 243 12.31 -19.09 8.87
CA ARG A 243 12.47 -20.50 8.55
C ARG A 243 13.88 -21.02 8.75
N HIS A 244 14.92 -20.22 8.49
CA HIS A 244 16.28 -20.60 8.86
C HIS A 244 16.40 -20.80 10.37
N VAL A 245 15.69 -19.99 11.15
CA VAL A 245 15.57 -20.16 12.61
C VAL A 245 14.70 -21.38 12.99
N GLN A 246 13.83 -21.89 12.11
CA GLN A 246 12.89 -23.00 12.39
C GLN A 246 13.15 -24.32 11.63
N GLY A 247 14.28 -24.45 10.91
CA GLY A 247 14.76 -25.73 10.35
C GLY A 247 13.82 -26.44 9.35
N ASN A 248 12.87 -25.75 8.70
CA ASN A 248 11.85 -26.41 7.88
C ASN A 248 11.96 -26.11 6.37
N SER A 249 12.26 -27.14 5.58
CA SER A 249 12.68 -27.06 4.18
C SER A 249 11.59 -27.52 3.20
N ALA A 250 10.48 -26.78 3.06
CA ALA A 250 9.64 -26.84 1.86
C ALA A 250 8.53 -25.79 1.90
N VAL A 251 8.59 -24.73 1.07
CA VAL A 251 7.39 -24.07 0.56
C VAL A 251 7.62 -23.59 -0.88
N LYS A 252 6.63 -23.86 -1.73
CA LYS A 252 6.50 -23.36 -3.10
C LYS A 252 6.63 -21.83 -3.16
N ARG A 253 7.47 -21.34 -4.08
CA ARG A 253 7.54 -19.92 -4.48
C ARG A 253 6.13 -19.44 -4.82
N THR A 254 5.57 -18.52 -4.04
CA THR A 254 4.44 -17.70 -4.51
C THR A 254 4.96 -16.32 -4.77
N ARG A 255 5.01 -15.93 -6.04
CA ARG A 255 5.38 -14.56 -6.44
C ARG A 255 4.28 -13.60 -5.96
N VAL A 256 4.68 -12.40 -5.58
CA VAL A 256 3.79 -11.29 -5.12
C VAL A 256 2.61 -11.09 -6.07
N TRP A 257 2.86 -11.28 -7.37
CA TRP A 257 1.91 -11.16 -8.48
C TRP A 257 0.80 -12.21 -8.49
N GLU A 258 1.06 -13.44 -8.05
CA GLU A 258 0.01 -14.47 -7.88
C GLU A 258 -0.98 -14.08 -6.76
N GLY A 259 -0.64 -13.09 -5.94
CA GLY A 259 -1.53 -12.52 -4.94
C GLY A 259 -2.45 -11.41 -5.47
N CYS A 260 -2.13 -10.78 -6.60
CA CYS A 260 -2.95 -9.72 -7.20
C CYS A 260 -3.95 -10.26 -8.22
N LEU A 261 -3.64 -11.43 -8.82
CA LEU A 261 -4.58 -12.20 -9.63
C LEU A 261 -5.68 -12.80 -8.73
N PRO A 262 -6.91 -13.00 -9.25
CA PRO A 262 -7.91 -13.81 -8.55
C PRO A 262 -7.28 -15.15 -8.18
N ILE A 263 -7.53 -15.63 -6.95
CA ILE A 263 -7.07 -16.96 -6.52
C ILE A 263 -7.81 -18.01 -7.37
N LEU A 264 -7.26 -18.31 -8.54
CA LEU A 264 -7.70 -19.41 -9.38
C LEU A 264 -6.97 -20.67 -8.91
N ASP A 265 -7.76 -21.67 -8.55
CA ASP A 265 -7.31 -23.06 -8.49
C ASP A 265 -6.67 -23.43 -9.85
N SER A 266 -5.60 -24.22 -9.82
CA SER A 266 -5.04 -24.96 -10.96
C SER A 266 -6.06 -25.64 -11.91
N ASN A 267 -7.32 -25.81 -11.48
CA ASN A 267 -8.40 -26.45 -12.22
C ASN A 267 -9.55 -25.50 -12.63
N GLY A 268 -9.42 -24.17 -12.49
CA GLY A 268 -10.41 -23.22 -13.05
C GLY A 268 -11.80 -23.21 -12.39
N GLY A 269 -11.98 -23.86 -11.23
CA GLY A 269 -13.25 -23.89 -10.50
C GLY A 269 -13.36 -22.80 -9.42
N ALA A 270 -14.51 -22.12 -9.36
CA ALA A 270 -14.84 -21.20 -8.26
C ALA A 270 -15.04 -21.96 -6.92
N PHE A 271 -14.30 -21.51 -5.90
CA PHE A 271 -14.33 -21.86 -4.47
C PHE A 271 -15.28 -22.98 -3.97
N GLY A 272 -14.68 -24.09 -3.50
CA GLY A 272 -15.22 -24.99 -2.48
C GLY A 272 -14.35 -25.00 -1.22
N PRO A 273 -14.91 -25.06 0.01
CA PRO A 273 -14.13 -24.92 1.23
C PRO A 273 -13.43 -26.24 1.57
N ARG A 274 -12.13 -26.33 1.28
CA ARG A 274 -11.30 -27.42 1.83
C ARG A 274 -9.88 -26.99 2.09
N TRP A 275 -9.69 -26.22 3.18
CA TRP A 275 -8.37 -26.11 3.80
C TRP A 275 -8.43 -26.50 5.26
N ARG A 276 -8.10 -27.79 5.43
CA ARG A 276 -7.59 -28.51 6.59
C ARG A 276 -7.30 -27.59 7.77
N SER A 277 -8.20 -27.62 8.75
CA SER A 277 -8.00 -27.11 10.11
C SER A 277 -6.55 -27.31 10.53
N GLN A 278 -5.89 -26.26 11.01
CA GLN A 278 -4.71 -26.40 11.85
C GLN A 278 -5.06 -27.42 12.93
N ARG A 279 -4.55 -28.65 12.74
CA ARG A 279 -4.76 -29.73 13.70
C ARG A 279 -4.21 -29.21 15.02
N ARG A 280 -5.03 -29.37 16.06
CA ARG A 280 -4.56 -29.43 17.44
C ARG A 280 -3.24 -30.18 17.44
N GLN A 281 -2.22 -29.61 18.07
CA GLN A 281 -0.99 -30.34 18.35
C GLN A 281 -1.38 -31.67 19.03
N PRO A 282 -0.97 -32.83 18.51
CA PRO A 282 -0.96 -34.03 19.33
C PRO A 282 0.16 -33.85 20.34
N ALA A 283 -0.19 -33.96 21.61
CA ALA A 283 0.75 -34.12 22.70
C ALA A 283 1.66 -35.33 22.43
N SER A 284 2.92 -35.19 22.85
CA SER A 284 3.88 -36.24 23.22
C SER A 284 4.14 -37.38 22.23
N GLY A 285 5.42 -37.52 21.87
CA GLY A 285 5.90 -38.72 21.20
C GLY A 285 5.71 -39.97 22.03
N GLN A 286 5.75 -41.12 21.34
CA GLN A 286 6.32 -42.32 21.89
C GLN A 286 6.73 -43.28 20.78
N HIS A 287 7.91 -43.84 21.00
CA HIS A 287 8.45 -45.01 20.35
C HIS A 287 7.43 -46.15 20.29
N SER A 288 7.38 -46.82 19.14
CA SER A 288 6.90 -48.19 19.04
C SER A 288 7.92 -49.13 19.70
N GLY A 289 7.56 -49.64 20.87
CA GLY A 289 8.17 -50.79 21.53
C GLY A 289 7.05 -51.60 22.17
N GLU A 290 6.99 -52.88 21.82
CA GLU A 290 5.93 -53.83 22.15
C GLU A 290 5.81 -54.12 23.65
N GLY A 291 4.59 -54.47 24.07
CA GLY A 291 4.34 -55.46 25.13
C GLY A 291 4.27 -54.97 26.58
N GLY A 292 3.09 -55.13 27.21
CA GLY A 292 2.99 -55.17 28.67
C GLY A 292 1.81 -54.41 29.26
N THR A 293 0.72 -55.12 29.51
CA THR A 293 -0.42 -54.74 30.37
C THR A 293 0.02 -54.14 31.71
N HIS A 294 -0.59 -53.04 32.16
CA HIS A 294 -1.07 -52.84 33.54
C HIS A 294 -1.92 -51.56 33.65
N LEU A 295 -3.08 -51.70 34.31
CA LEU A 295 -4.09 -50.68 34.57
C LEU A 295 -3.69 -49.87 35.83
N VAL A 296 -3.57 -48.54 35.77
CA VAL A 296 -3.44 -47.68 36.97
C VAL A 296 -4.16 -46.34 36.77
N LEU A 297 -5.01 -46.00 37.75
CA LEU A 297 -5.91 -44.84 37.88
C LEU A 297 -5.17 -43.49 38.11
N PRO A 298 -5.83 -42.32 37.93
CA PRO A 298 -5.17 -41.01 38.06
C PRO A 298 -5.22 -40.44 39.50
N PRO A 299 -4.19 -39.72 39.97
CA PRO A 299 -4.31 -38.80 41.10
C PRO A 299 -4.29 -37.34 40.61
N ARG A 300 -5.36 -36.58 40.84
CA ARG A 300 -5.63 -35.70 42.00
C ARG A 300 -4.75 -34.45 42.07
N TRP A 301 -5.44 -33.31 42.00
CA TRP A 301 -5.01 -31.93 42.23
C TRP A 301 -4.36 -31.73 43.60
N HIS A 302 -3.25 -31.00 43.66
CA HIS A 302 -2.81 -30.31 44.88
C HIS A 302 -2.23 -28.93 44.56
N PHE A 303 -2.89 -27.91 45.11
CA PHE A 303 -2.35 -26.58 45.38
C PHE A 303 -1.26 -26.67 46.46
N GLY A 304 -0.21 -25.85 46.36
CA GLY A 304 0.82 -25.76 47.39
C GLY A 304 1.74 -24.56 47.21
N LEU A 305 1.37 -23.44 47.84
CA LEU A 305 2.25 -22.32 48.16
C LEU A 305 3.50 -22.81 48.91
N ARG A 306 4.68 -22.24 48.63
CA ARG A 306 5.75 -22.11 49.64
C ARG A 306 6.66 -20.91 49.37
N ALA A 307 7.05 -20.31 50.48
CA ALA A 307 7.58 -18.97 50.65
C ALA A 307 9.07 -18.79 50.30
N ARG A 308 9.41 -17.51 50.17
CA ARG A 308 10.71 -16.83 50.30
C ARG A 308 11.80 -17.60 51.08
N LYS A 309 13.03 -17.51 50.59
CA LYS A 309 14.11 -16.70 51.19
C LYS A 309 14.98 -16.13 50.08
#